data_AF-A0AAW1TY32-F1
#
_entry.id   AF-A0AAW1TY32-F1
#
_cell.length_a   1.000
_cell.length_b   1.000
_cell.length_c   1.000
_cell.angle_alpha   90.00
_cell.angle_beta   90.00
_cell.angle_gamma   90.00
#
_symmetry.space_group_name_H-M   'P 1'
#
loop_
_entity.id
_entity.type
_entity.pdbx_description
1 polymer ?
#
loop_
_entity_poly.entity_id
_entity_poly.type
_entity_poly.pdbx_seq_one_letter_code
_entity_poly.pdbx_strand_id
1 'polypeptide(L)'
;MYTYALTSISTQDNKTWAIPDDSQTVELHKELMKTLAFAKVKNSLKKRHQVRTVWMTMTPEVLKMYVDEDGNMQFGNQFLEEIQDTEYSKRTEEQSTL
;
A
#
# COMPACT_ATOMS: atom_id res chain seq x y z
N MET A 1 -2.43 -12.31 -17.13
CA MET A 1 -1.52 -11.93 -16.03
C MET A 1 -2.31 -11.02 -15.10
N TYR A 2 -2.34 -11.28 -13.80
CA TYR A 2 -2.99 -10.38 -12.84
C TYR A 2 -1.98 -9.32 -12.42
N THR A 3 -2.37 -8.06 -12.50
CA THR A 3 -1.62 -6.93 -11.93
C THR A 3 -2.10 -6.72 -10.50
N TYR A 4 -1.17 -6.54 -9.58
CA TYR A 4 -1.46 -6.21 -8.19
C TYR A 4 -1.08 -4.75 -7.96
N ALA A 5 -1.88 -4.06 -7.15
CA ALA A 5 -1.66 -2.68 -6.78
C ALA A 5 -1.52 -2.57 -5.26
N LEU A 6 -0.52 -1.83 -4.80
CA LEU A 6 -0.46 -1.30 -3.45
C LEU A 6 -1.04 0.12 -3.50
N THR A 7 -2.23 0.30 -2.93
CA THR A 7 -2.99 1.55 -3.05
C THR A 7 -2.79 2.47 -1.84
N SER A 8 -2.49 1.91 -0.67
CA SER A 8 -2.28 2.68 0.56
C SER A 8 -1.42 1.94 1.57
N ILE A 9 -0.94 2.68 2.55
CA ILE A 9 -0.21 2.19 3.73
C ILE A 9 -0.90 2.74 4.96
N SER A 10 -1.22 1.88 5.92
CA SER A 10 -1.78 2.29 7.21
C SER A 10 -0.77 2.02 8.33
N THR A 11 -0.67 2.93 9.30
CA THR A 11 0.16 2.76 10.49
C THR A 11 -0.67 2.32 11.70
N GLN A 12 0.01 1.90 12.77
CA GLN A 12 -0.64 1.47 14.01
C GLN A 12 -1.49 2.57 14.68
N ASP A 13 -1.24 3.84 14.33
CA ASP A 13 -2.00 5.00 14.80
C ASP A 13 -3.28 5.26 13.98
N ASN A 14 -3.71 4.30 13.16
CA ASN A 14 -4.86 4.38 12.25
C ASN A 14 -4.78 5.49 11.20
N LYS A 15 -3.60 6.07 10.97
CA LYS A 15 -3.37 6.98 9.86
C LYS A 15 -3.12 6.18 8.58
N THR A 16 -3.61 6.67 7.45
CA THR A 16 -3.48 6.00 6.15
C THR A 16 -2.90 6.97 5.13
N TRP A 17 -1.95 6.51 4.33
CA TRP A 17 -1.32 7.29 3.26
C TRP A 17 -1.59 6.68 1.90
N ALA A 18 -1.96 7.50 0.92
CA ALA A 18 -2.21 7.08 -0.44
C ALA A 18 -0.89 6.83 -1.19
N ILE A 19 -0.83 5.74 -1.94
CA ILE A 19 0.22 5.55 -2.95
C ILE A 19 -0.24 6.24 -4.25
N PRO A 20 0.57 7.15 -4.82
CA PRO A 20 0.28 7.80 -6.09
C PRO A 20 -0.01 6.79 -7.21
N ASP A 21 -0.96 7.08 -8.08
CA ASP A 21 -1.46 6.13 -9.10
C ASP A 21 -0.35 5.57 -10.01
N ASP A 22 0.64 6.40 -10.35
CA ASP A 22 1.81 6.02 -11.14
C ASP A 22 2.77 5.06 -10.41
N SER A 23 2.60 4.94 -9.10
CA SER A 23 3.46 4.22 -8.18
C SER A 23 2.78 2.99 -7.57
N GLN A 24 1.52 2.70 -7.89
CA GLN A 24 0.76 1.62 -7.24
C GLN A 24 1.19 0.21 -7.68
N THR A 25 1.82 0.04 -8.84
CA THR A 25 2.17 -1.30 -9.34
C THR A 25 3.19 -1.98 -8.42
N VAL A 26 2.92 -3.22 -8.02
CA VAL A 26 3.74 -3.94 -7.02
C VAL A 26 5.20 -4.11 -7.41
N GLU A 27 5.52 -4.10 -8.70
CA GLU A 27 6.88 -4.21 -9.24
C GLU A 27 7.80 -3.04 -8.82
N LEU A 28 7.23 -1.90 -8.45
CA LEU A 28 7.98 -0.77 -7.88
C LEU A 28 8.32 -0.98 -6.41
N HIS A 29 7.57 -1.85 -5.72
CA HIS A 29 7.67 -2.12 -4.28
C HIS A 29 8.54 -3.37 -3.99
N LYS A 30 9.76 -3.36 -4.54
CA LYS A 30 10.62 -4.56 -4.65
C LYS A 30 10.93 -5.25 -3.31
N GLU A 31 11.16 -4.48 -2.25
CA GLU A 31 11.47 -5.04 -0.93
C GLU A 31 10.22 -5.63 -0.28
N LEU A 32 9.05 -5.00 -0.47
CA LEU A 32 7.76 -5.54 -0.02
C LEU A 32 7.45 -6.89 -0.68
N MET A 33 7.73 -7.03 -1.98
CA MET A 33 7.48 -8.27 -2.73
C MET A 33 8.27 -9.48 -2.21
N LYS A 34 9.40 -9.26 -1.54
CA LYS A 34 10.23 -10.33 -0.96
C LYS A 34 9.66 -10.86 0.36
N THR A 35 8.67 -10.19 0.94
CA THR A 35 8.15 -10.53 2.25
C THR A 35 7.20 -11.72 2.21
N LEU A 36 7.16 -12.49 3.31
CA LEU A 36 6.17 -13.55 3.48
C LEU A 36 4.73 -13.01 3.52
N ALA A 37 4.54 -11.78 4.00
CA ALA A 37 3.25 -11.10 4.00
C ALA A 37 2.72 -10.94 2.58
N PHE A 38 3.54 -10.41 1.67
CA PHE A 38 3.17 -10.26 0.26
C PHE A 38 2.84 -11.61 -0.40
N ALA A 39 3.66 -12.64 -0.17
CA ALA A 39 3.40 -13.98 -0.70
C ALA A 39 2.04 -14.53 -0.24
N LYS A 40 1.67 -14.35 1.03
CA LYS A 40 0.36 -14.74 1.58
C LYS A 40 -0.79 -13.92 0.98
N VAL A 41 -0.63 -12.60 0.87
CA VAL A 41 -1.65 -11.72 0.25
C VAL A 41 -1.90 -12.14 -1.19
N LYS A 42 -0.84 -12.31 -1.99
CA LYS A 42 -0.93 -12.76 -3.39
C LYS A 42 -1.71 -14.08 -3.52
N ASN A 43 -1.44 -15.06 -2.65
CA ASN A 43 -2.15 -16.33 -2.65
C ASN A 43 -3.61 -16.22 -2.16
N SER A 44 -3.94 -15.17 -1.40
CA SER A 44 -5.30 -14.92 -0.90
C SER A 44 -6.20 -14.18 -1.89
N LEU A 45 -5.60 -13.44 -2.83
CA LEU A 45 -6.28 -12.71 -3.89
C LEU A 45 -6.62 -13.63 -5.05
N LYS A 46 -7.83 -14.21 -5.02
CA LYS A 46 -8.27 -15.26 -5.97
C LYS A 46 -9.25 -14.75 -7.03
N LYS A 47 -9.83 -13.57 -6.85
CA LYS A 47 -10.82 -12.96 -7.75
C LYS A 47 -10.34 -11.59 -8.22
N ARG A 48 -10.81 -11.15 -9.39
CA ARG A 48 -10.59 -9.77 -9.86
C ARG A 48 -11.26 -8.79 -8.88
N HIS A 49 -10.68 -7.58 -8.77
CA HIS A 49 -11.17 -6.49 -7.91
C HIS A 49 -11.24 -6.84 -6.41
N GLN A 50 -10.57 -7.91 -5.98
CA GLN A 50 -10.48 -8.24 -4.57
C GLN A 50 -9.42 -7.35 -3.89
N VAL A 51 -9.79 -6.76 -2.76
CA VAL A 51 -8.90 -5.96 -1.92
C VAL A 51 -8.61 -6.70 -0.61
N ARG A 52 -7.39 -6.57 -0.10
CA ARG A 52 -6.98 -7.12 1.20
C ARG A 52 -6.05 -6.15 1.91
N THR A 53 -6.42 -5.83 3.15
CA THR A 53 -5.57 -5.10 4.10
C THR A 53 -4.99 -6.10 5.07
N VAL A 54 -3.67 -6.05 5.29
CA VAL A 54 -2.98 -6.91 6.26
C VAL A 54 -1.98 -6.10 7.07
N TRP A 55 -1.83 -6.45 8.34
CA TRP A 55 -0.74 -5.95 9.17
C TRP A 55 0.51 -6.81 8.95
N MET A 56 1.66 -6.16 8.86
CA MET A 56 2.96 -6.82 8.81
C MET A 56 4.01 -6.04 9.57
N THR A 57 5.03 -6.73 10.06
CA THR A 57 6.23 -6.11 10.61
C THR A 57 7.05 -5.48 9.47
N MET A 58 7.42 -4.22 9.61
CA MET A 58 8.34 -3.54 8.69
C MET A 58 9.76 -4.09 8.89
N THR A 59 10.33 -4.71 7.86
CA THR A 59 11.77 -5.00 7.85
C THR A 59 12.54 -3.70 7.61
N PRO A 60 13.84 -3.61 7.97
CA PRO A 60 14.64 -2.42 7.72
C PRO A 60 14.63 -1.97 6.24
N GLU A 61 14.57 -2.91 5.31
CA GLU A 61 14.55 -2.65 3.87
C GLU A 61 13.21 -2.08 3.40
N VAL A 62 12.10 -2.61 3.94
CA VAL A 62 10.76 -2.08 3.66
C VAL A 62 10.59 -0.71 4.32
N LEU A 63 11.08 -0.53 5.54
CA LEU A 63 10.99 0.75 6.26
C LEU A 63 11.65 1.88 5.47
N LYS A 64 12.89 1.67 4.99
CA LYS A 64 13.62 2.67 4.18
C LYS A 64 12.92 3.05 2.88
N MET A 65 12.05 2.18 2.36
CA MET A 65 11.29 2.45 1.14
C MET A 65 10.13 3.42 1.38
N TYR A 66 9.54 3.38 2.57
CA TYR A 66 8.29 4.08 2.87
C TYR A 66 8.39 5.15 3.94
N VAL A 67 9.51 5.22 4.65
CA VAL A 67 9.75 6.17 5.74
C VAL A 67 11.13 6.77 5.54
N ASP A 68 11.22 8.10 5.58
CA ASP A 68 12.49 8.81 5.54
C ASP A 68 13.20 8.80 6.91
N GLU A 69 14.33 9.52 7.02
CA GLU A 69 15.11 9.60 8.26
C GLU A 69 14.38 10.37 9.38
N ASP A 70 13.43 11.24 9.01
CA ASP A 70 12.65 12.09 9.93
C ASP A 70 11.30 11.46 10.32
N GLY A 71 10.96 10.29 9.77
CA GLY A 71 9.71 9.59 10.04
C GLY A 71 8.55 9.96 9.11
N ASN A 72 8.80 10.73 8.04
CA ASN A 72 7.76 11.07 7.06
C ASN A 72 7.50 9.91 6.12
N MET A 73 6.22 9.71 5.79
CA MET A 73 5.82 8.71 4.82
C MET A 73 6.18 9.15 3.40
N GLN A 74 6.94 8.34 2.68
CA GLN A 74 7.45 8.64 1.35
C GLN A 74 7.35 7.44 0.41
N PHE A 75 7.55 7.69 -0.88
CA PHE A 75 7.89 6.63 -1.83
C PHE A 75 8.68 7.23 -2.99
N GLY A 76 9.88 6.70 -3.26
CA GLY A 76 10.78 7.29 -4.24
C GLY A 76 11.21 8.71 -3.81
N ASN A 77 10.89 9.72 -4.63
CA ASN A 77 11.29 11.12 -4.39
C ASN A 77 10.11 12.03 -3.98
N GLN A 78 9.05 11.46 -3.42
CA GLN A 78 7.84 12.20 -3.04
C GLN A 78 7.31 11.75 -1.68
N PHE A 79 6.70 12.69 -0.96
CA PHE A 79 5.93 12.40 0.26
C PHE A 79 4.54 11.89 -0.09
N LEU A 80 4.02 10.99 0.73
CA LEU A 80 2.68 10.44 0.55
C LEU A 80 1.63 11.36 1.18
N GLU A 81 0.44 11.40 0.56
CA GLU A 81 -0.70 12.16 1.07
C GLU A 81 -1.44 11.34 2.14
N GLU A 82 -1.65 11.92 3.33
CA GLU A 82 -2.47 11.31 4.37
C GLU A 82 -3.96 11.40 3.98
N ILE A 83 -4.62 10.25 3.89
CA ILE A 83 -6.05 10.13 3.63
C ILE A 83 -6.78 10.31 4.97
N GLN A 84 -7.57 11.38 5.09
CA GLN A 84 -8.50 11.53 6.22
C GLN A 84 -9.65 10.52 6.08
N ASP A 85 -10.15 9.99 7.20
CA ASP A 85 -11.18 8.92 7.22
C ASP A 85 -12.42 9.21 6.36
N THR A 86 -12.80 10.48 6.20
CA THR A 86 -13.91 10.93 5.37
C THR A 86 -13.70 10.73 3.87
N GLU A 87 -12.44 10.67 3.42
CA GLU A 87 -12.05 10.52 2.02
C GLU A 87 -11.75 9.06 1.65
N TYR A 88 -11.30 8.24 2.61
CA TYR A 88 -11.06 6.80 2.40
C TYR A 88 -12.34 6.05 2.03
N SER A 89 -13.45 6.39 2.71
CA SER A 89 -14.76 5.77 2.48
C SER A 89 -15.25 6.01 1.04
N LYS A 90 -15.01 7.22 0.50
CA LYS A 90 -15.42 7.58 -0.88
C LYS A 90 -14.59 6.89 -1.96
N ARG A 91 -13.25 6.85 -1.80
CA ARG A 91 -12.37 6.18 -2.79
C ARG A 91 -12.65 4.68 -2.92
N THR A 92 -13.02 4.03 -1.81
CA THR A 92 -13.32 2.59 -1.81
C THR A 92 -14.64 2.29 -2.53
N GLU A 93 -15.62 3.21 -2.47
CA GLU A 93 -16.91 3.08 -3.15
C GLU A 93 -16.80 3.35 -4.67
N GLU A 94 -16.06 4.38 -5.08
CA GLU A 94 -15.89 4.75 -6.50
C GLU A 94 -15.14 3.66 -7.29
N GLN A 95 -14.11 3.02 -6.70
CA GLN A 95 -13.38 1.92 -7.34
C GLN A 95 -14.18 0.61 -7.44
N SER A 96 -15.31 0.49 -6.74
CA SER A 96 -16.21 -0.68 -6.82
C SER A 96 -17.28 -0.58 -7.92
N THR A 97 -17.39 0.59 -8.56
CA THR A 97 -18.44 0.90 -9.54
C THR A 97 -17.94 0.89 -11.00
N LEU A 98 -16.68 0.49 -11.23
CA LEU A 98 -16.05 0.37 -12.56
C LEU A 98 -15.64 -1.07 -12.89
#